data_AF-A0A841LCA4-F1
#
_entry.id   AF-A0A841LCA4-F1
#
_cell.length_a   1.000
_cell.length_b   1.000
_cell.length_c   1.000
_cell.angle_alpha   90.00
_cell.angle_beta   90.00
_cell.angle_gamma   90.00
#
_symmetry.space_group_name_H-M   'P 1'
#
loop_
_entity.id
_entity.type
_entity.pdbx_description
1 polymer ?
#
loop_
_entity_poly.entity_id
_entity_poly.type
_entity_poly.pdbx_seq_one_letter_code
_entity_poly.pdbx_strand_id
1 'polypeptide(L)'
;MSAELTEYAGYDHPLSALIAIAEWGEQPAVKALMEEHKTFEFRKINLPIRVFLSHFLSFSADRLEHPEFFCWPGIWKTSGGSKPDRTAVWLRHLSLFADRGDKPGVYPRRWPGRDDRAVKDTFDSFYGSMALYDLTRQWILEEGAFVRDYKWLFENYSQDRADAWAEDTFQQVYGISLSDFRILPAV
;
A
#
# COMPACT_ATOMS: atom_id res chain seq x y z
N MET A 1 -28.04 20.24 -1.28
CA MET A 1 -27.97 19.80 0.13
C MET A 1 -26.55 19.84 0.71
N SER A 2 -25.55 19.16 0.13
CA SER A 2 -24.16 19.23 0.66
C SER A 2 -23.53 20.62 0.51
N ALA A 3 -23.72 21.28 -0.64
CA ALA A 3 -23.16 22.60 -0.92
C ALA A 3 -23.69 23.70 0.00
N GLU A 4 -25.01 23.74 0.23
CA GLU A 4 -25.64 24.74 1.11
C GLU A 4 -25.18 24.56 2.56
N LEU A 5 -24.99 23.32 3.01
CA LEU A 5 -24.50 23.02 4.36
C LEU A 5 -23.03 23.43 4.54
N THR A 6 -22.18 23.17 3.54
CA THR A 6 -20.75 23.55 3.62
C THR A 6 -20.56 25.06 3.56
N GLU A 7 -21.36 25.75 2.75
CA GLU A 7 -21.38 27.21 2.67
C GLU A 7 -21.79 27.83 4.01
N TYR A 8 -22.89 27.35 4.60
CA TYR A 8 -23.35 27.85 5.91
C TYR A 8 -22.35 27.57 7.03
N ALA A 9 -21.66 26.42 6.98
CA ALA A 9 -20.69 26.01 8.00
C ALA A 9 -19.27 26.57 7.77
N GLY A 10 -19.02 27.28 6.67
CA GLY A 10 -17.70 27.82 6.34
C GLY A 10 -16.65 26.77 5.99
N TYR A 11 -17.06 25.61 5.48
CA TYR A 11 -16.17 24.53 5.03
C TYR A 11 -16.11 24.48 3.50
N ASP A 12 -14.99 23.96 2.98
CA ASP A 12 -14.88 23.61 1.56
C ASP A 12 -15.90 22.53 1.18
N HIS A 13 -16.33 22.55 -0.08
CA HIS A 13 -17.19 21.50 -0.60
C HIS A 13 -16.46 20.14 -0.53
N PRO A 14 -17.08 19.05 -0.03
CA PRO A 14 -16.42 17.77 0.20
C PRO A 14 -15.86 17.10 -1.07
N LEU A 15 -16.33 17.52 -2.25
CA LEU A 15 -15.81 17.04 -3.53
C LEU A 15 -14.63 17.87 -4.07
N SER A 16 -14.36 19.07 -3.54
CA SER A 16 -13.30 19.94 -4.05
C SER A 16 -11.93 19.26 -4.03
N ALA A 17 -11.60 18.58 -2.93
CA ALA A 17 -10.35 17.83 -2.82
C ALA A 17 -10.29 16.67 -3.83
N LEU A 18 -11.41 15.97 -4.06
CA LEU A 18 -11.46 14.86 -5.01
C LEU A 18 -11.31 15.33 -6.46
N ILE A 19 -11.87 16.50 -6.80
CA ILE A 19 -11.70 17.15 -8.10
C ILE A 19 -10.22 17.51 -8.32
N ALA A 20 -9.59 18.17 -7.34
CA ALA A 20 -8.18 18.53 -7.42
C ALA A 20 -7.27 17.30 -7.59
N ILE A 21 -7.60 16.17 -6.94
CA ILE A 21 -6.86 14.91 -7.11
C ILE A 21 -7.11 14.31 -8.49
N ALA A 22 -8.35 14.34 -8.99
CA ALA A 22 -8.68 13.82 -10.32
C ALA A 22 -7.90 14.55 -11.43
N GLU A 23 -7.67 15.85 -11.28
CA GLU A 23 -6.85 16.65 -12.20
C GLU A 23 -5.39 16.18 -12.28
N TRP A 24 -4.86 15.53 -11.23
CA TRP A 24 -3.51 14.93 -11.28
C TRP A 24 -3.43 13.79 -12.29
N GLY A 25 -4.56 13.15 -12.61
CA GLY A 25 -4.68 12.08 -13.60
C GLY A 25 -4.17 12.47 -14.99
N GLU A 26 -4.11 13.77 -15.31
CA GLU A 26 -3.59 14.25 -16.59
C GLU A 26 -2.06 14.22 -16.68
N GLN A 27 -1.36 14.19 -15.54
CA GLN A 27 0.10 14.19 -15.51
C GLN A 27 0.67 12.86 -16.03
N PRO A 28 1.67 12.86 -16.91
CA PRO A 28 2.26 11.63 -17.46
C PRO A 28 2.79 10.66 -16.39
N ALA A 29 3.37 11.18 -15.31
CA ALA A 29 3.86 10.37 -14.20
C ALA A 29 2.72 9.62 -13.47
N VAL A 30 1.57 10.29 -13.33
CA VAL A 30 0.37 9.68 -12.73
C VAL A 30 -0.24 8.65 -13.67
N LYS A 31 -0.34 8.93 -14.98
CA LYS A 31 -0.79 7.94 -15.97
C LYS A 31 0.06 6.67 -15.95
N ALA A 32 1.39 6.83 -15.89
CA ALA A 32 2.30 5.69 -15.76
C ALA A 32 2.07 4.91 -14.45
N LEU A 33 1.91 5.62 -13.33
CA LEU A 33 1.61 4.99 -12.04
C LEU A 33 0.26 4.24 -12.05
N MET A 34 -0.75 4.79 -12.72
CA MET A 34 -2.06 4.14 -12.83
C MET A 34 -2.05 2.92 -13.74
N GLU A 35 -1.17 2.87 -14.75
CA GLU A 35 -0.96 1.63 -15.50
C GLU A 35 -0.29 0.56 -14.63
N GLU A 36 0.68 0.93 -13.79
CA GLU A 36 1.27 0.00 -12.81
C GLU A 36 0.24 -0.51 -11.80
N HIS A 37 -0.69 0.34 -11.36
CA HIS A 37 -1.80 -0.11 -10.52
C HIS A 37 -2.74 -1.06 -11.25
N LYS A 38 -3.01 -0.83 -12.53
CA LYS A 38 -3.87 -1.67 -13.34
C LYS A 38 -3.26 -3.06 -13.56
N THR A 39 -1.98 -3.13 -13.96
CA THR A 39 -1.27 -4.40 -14.19
C THR A 39 -0.79 -5.06 -12.90
N PHE A 40 -0.64 -4.26 -11.84
CA PHE A 40 -0.01 -4.62 -10.57
C PHE A 40 1.50 -4.91 -10.68
N GLU A 41 2.12 -4.43 -11.77
CA GLU A 41 3.56 -4.52 -12.02
C GLU A 41 4.23 -3.19 -11.64
N PHE A 42 4.46 -2.99 -10.35
CA PHE A 42 5.11 -1.78 -9.87
C PHE A 42 6.64 -1.86 -10.04
N ARG A 43 7.26 -0.77 -10.50
CA ARG A 43 8.72 -0.62 -10.37
C ARG A 43 9.13 -0.63 -8.89
N LYS A 44 10.29 -1.22 -8.62
CA LYS A 44 10.84 -1.45 -7.29
C LYS A 44 11.22 -0.16 -6.54
N ILE A 45 11.69 0.86 -7.26
CA ILE A 45 12.07 2.14 -6.63
C ILE A 45 10.84 2.77 -5.97
N ASN A 46 10.93 3.06 -4.67
CA ASN A 46 9.82 3.61 -3.88
C ASN A 46 8.50 2.82 -4.00
N LEU A 47 8.57 1.50 -4.22
CA LEU A 47 7.39 0.67 -4.47
C LEU A 47 6.25 0.87 -3.46
N PRO A 48 6.46 0.95 -2.14
CA PRO A 48 5.38 1.16 -1.18
C PRO A 48 4.62 2.46 -1.39
N ILE A 49 5.34 3.56 -1.64
CA ILE A 49 4.74 4.87 -1.92
C ILE A 49 3.90 4.80 -3.18
N ARG A 50 4.39 4.08 -4.20
CA ARG A 50 3.73 3.94 -5.50
C ARG A 50 2.46 3.11 -5.38
N VAL A 51 2.52 1.99 -4.64
CA VAL A 51 1.35 1.20 -4.28
C VAL A 51 0.34 2.09 -3.55
N PHE A 52 0.70 2.74 -2.44
CA PHE A 52 -0.23 3.55 -1.66
C PHE A 52 -0.84 4.71 -2.45
N LEU A 53 0.00 5.47 -3.16
CA LEU A 53 -0.45 6.61 -3.94
C LEU A 53 -1.41 6.18 -5.06
N SER A 54 -1.10 5.09 -5.78
CA SER A 54 -1.95 4.63 -6.86
C SER A 54 -3.32 4.13 -6.38
N HIS A 55 -3.36 3.44 -5.24
CA HIS A 55 -4.61 3.04 -4.59
C HIS A 55 -5.39 4.26 -4.08
N PHE A 56 -4.72 5.25 -3.52
CA PHE A 56 -5.34 6.51 -3.10
C PHE A 56 -5.96 7.27 -4.28
N LEU A 57 -5.27 7.34 -5.41
CA LEU A 57 -5.77 7.95 -6.63
C LEU A 57 -6.99 7.20 -7.18
N SER A 58 -6.91 5.87 -7.27
CA SER A 58 -8.06 5.04 -7.67
C SER A 58 -9.26 5.24 -6.74
N PHE A 59 -9.03 5.28 -5.43
CA PHE A 59 -10.07 5.51 -4.43
C PHE A 59 -10.71 6.89 -4.59
N SER A 60 -9.90 7.91 -4.82
CA SER A 60 -10.39 9.29 -4.98
C SER A 60 -11.22 9.45 -6.25
N ALA A 61 -10.78 8.85 -7.36
CA ALA A 61 -11.51 8.83 -8.62
C ALA A 61 -12.86 8.10 -8.49
N ASP A 62 -12.86 6.87 -7.96
CA ASP A 62 -14.09 6.10 -7.79
C ASP A 62 -15.05 6.78 -6.79
N ARG A 63 -14.53 7.47 -5.77
CA ARG A 63 -15.36 8.22 -4.81
C ARG A 63 -15.97 9.48 -5.43
N LEU A 64 -15.30 10.11 -6.39
CA LEU A 64 -15.85 11.24 -7.14
C LEU A 64 -16.96 10.79 -8.09
N GLU A 65 -16.78 9.64 -8.75
CA GLU A 65 -17.75 9.08 -9.71
C GLU A 65 -18.96 8.43 -9.03
N HIS A 66 -18.73 7.75 -7.90
CA HIS A 66 -19.74 6.98 -7.17
C HIS A 66 -19.83 7.38 -5.68
N PRO A 67 -20.03 8.66 -5.33
CA PRO A 67 -20.03 9.12 -3.93
C PRO A 67 -21.03 8.37 -3.05
N GLU A 68 -22.15 7.91 -3.63
CA GLU A 68 -23.18 7.14 -2.96
C GLU A 68 -22.72 5.76 -2.48
N PHE A 69 -21.83 5.10 -3.24
CA PHE A 69 -21.24 3.83 -2.85
C PHE A 69 -20.36 3.98 -1.61
N PHE A 70 -19.56 5.06 -1.54
CA PHE A 70 -18.64 5.30 -0.43
C PHE A 70 -19.31 5.90 0.81
N CYS A 71 -20.51 6.47 0.66
CA CYS A 71 -21.33 6.91 1.79
C CYS A 71 -22.05 5.74 2.47
N TRP A 72 -22.59 4.79 1.69
CA TRP A 72 -23.33 3.65 2.24
C TRP A 72 -23.11 2.33 1.48
N PRO A 73 -21.91 1.74 1.57
CA PRO A 73 -21.54 0.57 0.76
C PRO A 73 -22.44 -0.64 1.02
N GLY A 74 -22.92 -0.82 2.25
CA GLY A 74 -23.82 -1.91 2.62
C GLY A 74 -25.16 -1.89 1.88
N ILE A 75 -25.81 -0.72 1.80
CA ILE A 75 -27.07 -0.56 1.05
C ILE A 75 -26.80 -0.71 -0.44
N TRP A 76 -25.73 -0.12 -0.97
CA TRP A 76 -25.42 -0.18 -2.39
C TRP A 76 -25.04 -1.58 -2.90
N LYS A 77 -24.56 -2.45 -1.99
CA LYS A 77 -24.27 -3.85 -2.26
C LYS A 77 -25.49 -4.77 -2.16
N THR A 78 -26.50 -4.41 -1.36
CA THR A 78 -27.65 -5.28 -1.03
C THR A 78 -28.97 -4.83 -1.65
N SER A 79 -29.12 -3.54 -1.96
CA SER A 79 -30.34 -2.94 -2.52
C SER A 79 -30.17 -2.61 -4.02
N GLY A 80 -30.96 -3.29 -4.84
CA GLY A 80 -30.94 -3.18 -6.31
C GLY A 80 -29.93 -4.14 -6.95
N GLY A 81 -30.43 -4.94 -7.90
CA GLY A 81 -29.67 -6.02 -8.56
C GLY A 81 -28.27 -5.60 -9.02
N SER A 82 -27.35 -6.57 -9.04
CA SER A 82 -25.93 -6.36 -9.32
C SER A 82 -25.72 -5.61 -10.64
N LYS A 83 -25.56 -4.28 -10.58
CA LYS A 83 -24.93 -3.57 -11.68
C LYS A 83 -23.46 -4.02 -11.69
N PRO A 84 -22.94 -4.54 -12.82
CA PRO A 84 -21.57 -5.09 -12.91
C PRO A 84 -20.50 -4.13 -12.37
N ASP A 85 -20.75 -2.82 -12.53
CA ASP A 85 -19.88 -1.73 -12.12
C ASP A 85 -19.64 -1.68 -10.59
N ARG A 86 -20.67 -1.94 -9.77
CA ARG A 86 -20.55 -1.86 -8.30
C ARG A 86 -19.67 -2.96 -7.71
N THR A 87 -19.74 -4.16 -8.27
CA THR A 87 -18.89 -5.27 -7.85
C THR A 87 -17.44 -4.98 -8.22
N ALA A 88 -17.20 -4.38 -9.39
CA ALA A 88 -15.86 -3.97 -9.80
C ALA A 88 -15.28 -2.90 -8.85
N VAL A 89 -16.05 -1.86 -8.51
CA VAL A 89 -15.64 -0.84 -7.54
C VAL A 89 -15.36 -1.46 -6.16
N TRP A 90 -16.25 -2.32 -5.66
CA TRP A 90 -16.04 -3.03 -4.39
C TRP A 90 -14.75 -3.85 -4.38
N LEU A 91 -14.54 -4.69 -5.39
CA LEU A 91 -13.37 -5.54 -5.48
C LEU A 91 -12.08 -4.74 -5.61
N ARG A 92 -12.14 -3.55 -6.25
CA ARG A 92 -10.99 -2.66 -6.41
C ARG A 92 -10.47 -2.06 -5.11
N HIS A 93 -11.33 -1.94 -4.10
CA HIS A 93 -11.02 -1.31 -2.81
C HIS A 93 -10.95 -2.28 -1.63
N LEU A 94 -10.87 -3.58 -1.91
CA LEU A 94 -10.55 -4.56 -0.88
C LEU A 94 -9.10 -4.42 -0.41
N SER A 95 -8.83 -4.87 0.80
CA SER A 95 -7.45 -4.92 1.31
C SER A 95 -6.56 -5.72 0.36
N LEU A 96 -5.38 -5.18 0.08
CA LEU A 96 -4.38 -5.81 -0.78
C LEU A 96 -3.92 -7.14 -0.21
N PHE A 97 -3.65 -7.11 1.10
CA PHE A 97 -3.15 -8.23 1.87
C PHE A 97 -4.06 -8.44 3.07
N ALA A 98 -4.27 -9.70 3.45
CA ALA A 98 -5.20 -10.05 4.51
C ALA A 98 -4.66 -11.20 5.35
N ASP A 99 -5.02 -11.16 6.64
CA ASP A 99 -5.01 -12.34 7.48
C ASP A 99 -6.09 -13.31 6.98
N ARG A 100 -5.75 -14.59 6.90
CA ARG A 100 -6.72 -15.63 6.51
C ARG A 100 -7.54 -16.15 7.69
N GLY A 101 -7.13 -15.87 8.92
CA GLY A 101 -7.75 -16.32 10.17
C GLY A 101 -7.53 -17.79 10.50
N ASP A 102 -7.19 -18.63 9.51
CA ASP A 102 -6.87 -20.05 9.67
C ASP A 102 -5.38 -20.35 9.81
N LYS A 103 -4.52 -19.39 9.44
CA LYS A 103 -3.06 -19.53 9.42
C LYS A 103 -2.38 -18.24 9.89
N PRO A 104 -1.26 -18.33 10.61
CA PRO A 104 -0.48 -17.15 10.97
C PRO A 104 0.17 -16.54 9.72
N GLY A 105 0.18 -15.21 9.64
CA GLY A 105 0.85 -14.46 8.57
C GLY A 105 -0.10 -13.64 7.72
N VAL A 106 0.47 -12.97 6.71
CA VAL A 106 -0.28 -12.09 5.82
C VAL A 106 -0.19 -12.61 4.39
N TYR A 107 -1.32 -12.62 3.68
CA TYR A 107 -1.43 -13.23 2.36
C TYR A 107 -1.90 -12.23 1.31
N PRO A 108 -1.36 -12.30 0.08
CA PRO A 108 -1.90 -11.51 -1.01
C PRO A 108 -3.29 -12.01 -1.39
N ARG A 109 -4.20 -11.07 -1.64
CA ARG A 109 -5.50 -11.38 -2.21
C ARG A 109 -5.36 -11.64 -3.71
N ARG A 110 -6.14 -12.57 -4.25
CA ARG A 110 -6.28 -12.74 -5.71
C ARG A 110 -7.24 -11.70 -6.27
N TRP A 111 -6.84 -11.04 -7.35
CA TRP A 111 -7.63 -9.98 -7.98
C TRP A 111 -8.09 -10.41 -9.38
N PRO A 112 -9.37 -10.21 -9.72
CA PRO A 112 -9.83 -10.45 -11.09
C PRO A 112 -9.06 -9.58 -12.09
N GLY A 113 -8.54 -10.20 -13.15
CA GLY A 113 -7.87 -9.48 -14.24
C GLY A 113 -6.42 -9.06 -13.95
N ARG A 114 -5.85 -9.41 -12.80
CA ARG A 114 -4.42 -9.25 -12.51
C ARG A 114 -3.71 -10.59 -12.58
N ASP A 115 -2.46 -10.56 -13.02
CA ASP A 115 -1.61 -11.74 -13.09
C ASP A 115 -1.18 -12.19 -11.68
N ASP A 116 -1.28 -13.50 -11.40
CA ASP A 116 -1.01 -14.05 -10.07
C ASP A 116 0.48 -13.88 -9.69
N ARG A 117 1.40 -13.88 -10.68
CA ARG A 117 2.82 -13.63 -10.45
C ARG A 117 3.06 -12.15 -10.16
N ALA A 118 2.48 -11.21 -10.90
CA ALA A 118 2.59 -9.78 -10.60
C ALA A 118 2.10 -9.46 -9.17
N VAL A 119 1.00 -10.09 -8.74
CA VAL A 119 0.50 -10.00 -7.36
C VAL A 119 1.50 -10.50 -6.35
N LYS A 120 2.10 -11.67 -6.59
CA LYS A 120 3.11 -12.26 -5.71
C LYS A 120 4.39 -11.42 -5.64
N ASP A 121 4.88 -10.95 -6.79
CA ASP A 121 6.11 -10.16 -6.91
C ASP A 121 5.98 -8.81 -6.21
N THR A 122 4.83 -8.14 -6.36
CA THR A 122 4.52 -6.89 -5.65
C THR A 122 4.35 -7.13 -4.14
N PHE A 123 3.69 -8.21 -3.73
CA PHE A 123 3.58 -8.60 -2.31
C PHE A 123 4.96 -8.81 -1.68
N ASP A 124 5.81 -9.63 -2.30
CA ASP A 124 7.15 -9.93 -1.79
C ASP A 124 8.02 -8.67 -1.71
N SER A 125 7.96 -7.82 -2.74
CA SER A 125 8.74 -6.57 -2.77
C SER A 125 8.23 -5.54 -1.76
N PHE A 126 6.91 -5.44 -1.59
CA PHE A 126 6.29 -4.55 -0.61
C PHE A 126 6.71 -4.93 0.81
N TYR A 127 6.63 -6.21 1.16
CA TYR A 127 7.06 -6.67 2.47
C TYR A 127 8.60 -6.67 2.64
N GLY A 128 9.34 -6.90 1.55
CA GLY A 128 10.76 -6.58 1.39
C GLY A 128 11.13 -5.20 1.94
N SER A 129 10.38 -4.19 1.52
CA SER A 129 10.64 -2.81 1.91
C SER A 129 10.41 -2.51 3.39
N MET A 130 9.64 -3.33 4.12
CA MET A 130 9.36 -3.09 5.54
C MET A 130 10.64 -3.23 6.37
N ALA A 131 11.42 -4.28 6.14
CA ALA A 131 12.72 -4.45 6.80
C ALA A 131 13.68 -3.31 6.39
N LEU A 132 13.71 -2.95 5.10
CA LEU A 132 14.54 -1.84 4.64
C LEU A 132 14.22 -0.54 5.38
N TYR A 133 12.95 -0.14 5.44
CA TYR A 133 12.56 1.11 6.11
C TYR A 133 12.79 1.07 7.61
N ASP A 134 12.51 -0.06 8.26
CA ASP A 134 12.77 -0.24 9.67
C ASP A 134 14.28 -0.12 9.98
N LEU A 135 15.14 -0.86 9.26
CA LEU A 135 16.59 -0.78 9.41
C LEU A 135 17.14 0.61 9.10
N THR A 136 16.60 1.28 8.07
CA THR A 136 16.98 2.66 7.75
C THR A 136 16.62 3.62 8.88
N ARG A 137 15.43 3.45 9.48
CA ARG A 137 15.00 4.25 10.63
C ARG A 137 15.89 3.99 11.84
N GLN A 138 16.19 2.73 12.15
CA GLN A 138 17.10 2.35 13.23
C GLN A 138 18.48 2.98 13.01
N TRP A 139 19.02 2.91 11.79
CA TRP A 139 20.32 3.48 11.46
C TRP A 139 20.38 5.00 11.69
N ILE A 140 19.32 5.72 11.35
CA ILE A 140 19.30 7.19 11.42
C ILE A 140 18.95 7.70 12.82
N LEU A 141 18.08 6.99 13.55
CA LEU A 141 17.42 7.53 14.74
C LEU A 141 17.72 6.75 16.03
N GLU A 142 18.29 5.56 15.96
CA GLU A 142 18.51 4.72 17.14
C GLU A 142 19.99 4.49 17.43
N GLU A 143 20.30 4.37 18.72
CA GLU A 143 21.61 3.96 19.19
C GLU A 143 21.64 2.44 19.39
N GLY A 144 22.81 1.84 19.15
CA GLY A 144 23.05 0.43 19.42
C GLY A 144 22.99 -0.47 18.18
N ALA A 145 22.75 -1.76 18.40
CA ALA A 145 22.73 -2.76 17.34
C ALA A 145 21.38 -2.80 16.62
N PHE A 146 21.38 -3.17 15.34
CA PHE A 146 20.16 -3.40 14.59
C PHE A 146 19.32 -4.53 15.20
N VAL A 147 18.05 -4.24 15.46
CA VAL A 147 17.04 -5.20 15.88
C VAL A 147 16.38 -5.80 14.65
N ARG A 148 16.47 -7.13 14.51
CA ARG A 148 15.98 -7.90 13.36
C ARG A 148 14.84 -8.86 13.76
N ASP A 149 13.84 -8.34 14.49
CA ASP A 149 12.65 -9.12 14.87
C ASP A 149 11.49 -8.84 13.90
N TYR A 150 11.29 -9.79 12.97
CA TYR A 150 10.23 -9.73 11.96
C TYR A 150 9.19 -10.84 12.12
N LYS A 151 8.96 -11.35 13.35
CA LYS A 151 8.02 -12.48 13.59
C LYS A 151 6.63 -12.26 13.00
N TRP A 152 6.13 -11.04 13.06
CA TRP A 152 4.80 -10.67 12.55
C TRP A 152 4.67 -10.85 11.02
N LEU A 153 5.79 -10.96 10.31
CA LEU A 153 5.83 -11.03 8.86
C LEU A 153 5.83 -12.46 8.29
N PHE A 154 6.30 -13.43 9.08
CA PHE A 154 6.52 -14.79 8.60
C PHE A 154 5.49 -15.76 9.19
N GLU A 155 4.85 -16.56 8.34
CA GLU A 155 4.02 -17.71 8.76
C GLU A 155 4.86 -18.75 9.52
N ASN A 156 6.05 -19.06 9.00
CA ASN A 156 7.02 -19.97 9.59
C ASN A 156 8.30 -19.19 9.93
N TYR A 157 8.30 -18.54 11.09
CA TYR A 157 9.43 -17.70 11.50
C TYR A 157 10.70 -18.51 11.79
N SER A 158 11.82 -17.99 11.31
CA SER A 158 13.18 -18.45 11.64
C SER A 158 14.05 -17.20 11.79
N GLN A 159 14.78 -17.09 12.91
CA GLN A 159 15.67 -15.97 13.15
C GLN A 159 16.77 -15.91 12.07
N ASP A 160 17.40 -17.03 11.76
CA ASP A 160 18.45 -17.11 10.73
C ASP A 160 17.95 -16.63 9.37
N ARG A 161 16.71 -16.98 9.00
CA ARG A 161 16.09 -16.52 7.76
C ARG A 161 15.81 -15.02 7.79
N ALA A 162 15.28 -14.51 8.90
CA ALA A 162 15.00 -13.09 9.07
C ALA A 162 16.30 -12.26 9.02
N ASP A 163 17.36 -12.74 9.66
CA ASP A 163 18.68 -12.10 9.69
C ASP A 163 19.30 -12.06 8.30
N ALA A 164 19.31 -13.20 7.58
CA ALA A 164 19.86 -13.27 6.22
C ALA A 164 19.07 -12.39 5.24
N TRP A 165 17.75 -12.35 5.37
CA TRP A 165 16.89 -11.52 4.52
C TRP A 165 17.07 -10.02 4.79
N ALA A 166 17.19 -9.61 6.05
CA ALA A 166 17.47 -8.23 6.45
C ALA A 166 18.84 -7.77 5.92
N GLU A 167 19.85 -8.62 6.07
CA GLU A 167 21.22 -8.40 5.57
C GLU A 167 21.25 -8.20 4.05
N ASP A 168 20.69 -9.15 3.30
CA ASP A 168 20.65 -9.09 1.83
C ASP A 168 19.86 -7.87 1.33
N THR A 169 18.70 -7.58 1.94
CA THR A 169 17.88 -6.42 1.56
C THR A 169 18.62 -5.10 1.77
N PHE A 170 19.29 -4.94 2.91
CA PHE A 170 20.03 -3.72 3.22
C PHE A 170 21.24 -3.55 2.30
N GLN A 171 22.00 -4.63 2.09
CA GLN A 171 23.17 -4.63 1.22
C GLN A 171 22.81 -4.36 -0.25
N GLN A 172 21.73 -4.93 -0.76
CA GLN A 172 21.28 -4.68 -2.13
C GLN A 172 20.93 -3.20 -2.38
N VAL A 173 20.45 -2.48 -1.37
CA VAL A 173 20.03 -1.09 -1.49
C VAL A 173 21.17 -0.11 -1.21
N TYR A 174 21.93 -0.33 -0.14
CA TYR A 174 22.98 0.60 0.31
C TYR A 174 24.40 0.21 -0.08
N GLY A 175 24.61 -1.01 -0.57
CA GLY A 175 25.93 -1.52 -0.95
C GLY A 175 26.83 -1.87 0.23
N ILE A 176 26.32 -1.84 1.45
CA ILE A 176 27.05 -2.13 2.71
C ILE A 176 26.29 -3.16 3.53
N SER A 177 27.03 -3.98 4.28
CA SER A 177 26.47 -4.99 5.17
C SER A 177 26.04 -4.37 6.50
N LEU A 178 24.98 -4.89 7.13
CA LEU A 178 24.65 -4.55 8.52
C LEU A 178 25.79 -4.91 9.47
N SER A 179 26.59 -5.92 9.12
CA SER A 179 27.76 -6.37 9.88
C SER A 179 28.98 -5.47 9.70
N ASP A 180 28.98 -4.53 8.73
CA ASP A 180 30.06 -3.56 8.55
C ASP A 180 30.04 -2.45 9.61
N PHE A 181 28.90 -2.25 10.28
CA PHE A 181 28.74 -1.23 11.29
C PHE A 181 29.43 -1.59 12.59
N ARG A 182 30.06 -0.59 13.21
CA ARG A 182 30.68 -0.71 14.54
C ARG A 182 29.99 0.26 15.49
N ILE A 183 29.48 -0.27 16.59
CA ILE A 183 28.92 0.53 17.68
C ILE A 183 30.08 1.21 18.39
N LEU A 184 30.07 2.55 18.39
CA LEU A 184 31.04 3.33 19.13
C LEU A 184 30.63 3.37 20.61
N PRO A 185 31.58 3.38 21.55
CA PRO A 185 31.26 3.59 22.96
C PRO A 185 30.62 4.97 23.15
N ALA A 186 29.64 5.06 24.06
CA ALA A 186 29.00 6.33 24.42
C ALA A 186 30.05 7.33 24.93
N VAL A 187 29.99 8.57 24.43
CA VAL A 187 30.86 9.69 24.83
C VAL A 187 30.33 10.34 26.09
#